data_AF-A0A7C5JX20-F1
#
_entry.id   AF-A0A7C5JX20-F1
#
_cell.length_a   1.000
_cell.length_b   1.000
_cell.length_c   1.000
_cell.angle_alpha   90.00
_cell.angle_beta   90.00
_cell.angle_gamma   90.00
#
_symmetry.space_group_name_H-M   'P 1'
#
loop_
_entity.id
_entity.type
_entity.pdbx_description
1 polymer ?
#
loop_
_entity_poly.entity_id
_entity_poly.type
_entity_poly.pdbx_seq_one_letter_code
_entity_poly.pdbx_strand_id
1 'polypeptide(L)'
;MRIYILGAGSIGSLFGALLSKIGEDVTLIGREEHVEAINNNGLKVVGVEEFTVYPKAVTKIPSELPDLVILATKSYSTAYALECAKESIGENTWVLSIQNGLGNEDEALKYTKNVLGGITTNGAALERWGVVRWVGKGVTIIGNYPRGKGKFAERVVALFKKAGLEAEISENIVGWKWAKAIVNSAINPIGAIIEVKNGYILENDHLLALAMEVVKEGCQVAIQKGIE
;
A
#
# COMPACT_ATOMS: atom_id res chain seq x y z
N MET A 1 2.68 15.90 -9.99
CA MET A 1 2.04 14.64 -10.37
C MET A 1 0.65 14.65 -9.76
N ARG A 2 -0.36 14.28 -10.54
CA ARG A 2 -1.71 14.06 -10.01
C ARG A 2 -1.83 12.63 -9.50
N ILE A 3 -2.16 12.49 -8.23
CA ILE A 3 -2.12 11.20 -7.52
C ILE A 3 -3.45 10.95 -6.83
N TYR A 4 -4.09 9.84 -7.18
CA TYR A 4 -5.30 9.38 -6.51
C TYR A 4 -4.95 8.28 -5.51
N ILE A 5 -5.32 8.47 -4.25
CA ILE A 5 -5.20 7.44 -3.22
C ILE A 5 -6.54 6.73 -3.10
N LEU A 6 -6.65 5.56 -3.72
CA LEU A 6 -7.86 4.76 -3.69
C LEU A 6 -7.87 3.93 -2.41
N GLY A 7 -8.61 4.41 -1.40
CA GLY A 7 -8.64 3.84 -0.06
C GLY A 7 -7.88 4.69 0.95
N ALA A 8 -8.44 5.83 1.34
CA ALA A 8 -7.92 6.72 2.38
C ALA A 8 -8.09 6.15 3.81
N GLY A 9 -7.72 4.89 4.02
CA GLY A 9 -7.61 4.29 5.36
C GLY A 9 -6.29 4.71 6.03
N SER A 10 -5.74 3.87 6.92
CA SER A 10 -4.50 4.18 7.65
C SER A 10 -3.30 4.41 6.71
N ILE A 11 -2.92 3.39 5.92
CA ILE A 11 -1.72 3.51 5.06
C ILE A 11 -1.95 4.49 3.90
N GLY A 12 -3.15 4.52 3.32
CA GLY A 12 -3.51 5.47 2.27
C GLY A 12 -3.45 6.91 2.75
N SER A 13 -3.98 7.21 3.94
CA SER A 13 -3.89 8.54 4.53
C SER A 13 -2.45 8.94 4.80
N LEU A 14 -1.60 8.03 5.31
CA LEU A 14 -0.18 8.33 5.53
C LEU A 14 0.53 8.70 4.22
N PHE A 15 0.40 7.86 3.19
CA PHE A 15 1.04 8.11 1.89
C PHE A 15 0.51 9.39 1.24
N GLY A 16 -0.81 9.58 1.22
CA GLY A 16 -1.42 10.79 0.67
C GLY A 16 -1.02 12.05 1.44
N ALA A 17 -0.89 11.98 2.76
CA ALA A 17 -0.43 13.11 3.56
C ALA A 17 1.02 13.49 3.25
N LEU A 18 1.92 12.50 3.16
CA LEU A 18 3.34 12.72 2.84
C LEU A 18 3.53 13.28 1.43
N LEU A 19 2.79 12.78 0.46
CA LEU A 19 2.81 13.29 -0.91
C LEU A 19 2.23 14.70 -1.02
N SER A 20 1.14 14.97 -0.29
CA SER A 20 0.53 16.31 -0.22
C SER A 20 1.48 17.32 0.45
N LYS A 21 2.23 16.91 1.48
CA LYS A 21 3.21 17.74 2.20
C LYS A 21 4.29 18.33 1.28
N ILE A 22 4.66 17.62 0.20
CA ILE A 22 5.65 18.10 -0.77
C ILE A 22 5.04 18.80 -2.00
N GLY A 23 3.74 19.10 -1.95
CA GLY A 23 3.02 19.89 -2.95
C GLY A 23 2.50 19.11 -4.16
N GLU A 24 2.40 17.78 -4.09
CA GLU A 24 1.77 17.00 -5.16
C GLU A 24 0.23 17.19 -5.17
N ASP A 25 -0.38 17.07 -6.36
CA ASP A 25 -1.84 17.16 -6.55
C ASP A 25 -2.48 15.84 -6.10
N VAL A 26 -2.71 15.72 -4.79
CA VAL A 26 -3.24 14.51 -4.15
C VAL A 26 -4.75 14.61 -3.95
N THR A 27 -5.47 13.59 -4.44
CA THR A 27 -6.87 13.35 -4.09
C THR A 27 -7.00 12.07 -3.28
N LEU A 28 -7.56 12.16 -2.08
CA LEU A 28 -7.88 11.05 -1.21
C LEU A 28 -9.30 10.56 -1.48
N ILE A 29 -9.46 9.27 -1.78
CA ILE A 29 -10.76 8.65 -1.98
C ILE A 29 -11.04 7.68 -0.82
N GLY A 30 -12.10 7.96 -0.05
CA GLY A 30 -12.36 7.21 1.18
C GLY A 30 -13.81 7.29 1.68
N ARG A 31 -13.98 6.94 2.95
CA ARG A 31 -15.28 6.96 3.64
C ARG A 31 -15.71 8.39 3.95
N GLU A 32 -17.02 8.61 3.98
CA GLU A 32 -17.63 9.93 4.16
C GLU A 32 -17.14 10.64 5.41
N GLU A 33 -17.14 9.96 6.56
CA GLU A 33 -16.75 10.56 7.84
C GLU A 33 -15.29 11.01 7.84
N HIS A 34 -14.41 10.25 7.19
CA HIS A 34 -13.00 10.59 7.05
C HIS A 34 -12.80 11.74 6.06
N VAL A 35 -13.52 11.72 4.95
CA VAL A 35 -13.49 12.77 3.92
C VAL A 35 -13.96 14.10 4.50
N GLU A 36 -15.07 14.11 5.22
CA GLU A 36 -15.59 15.30 5.90
C GLU A 36 -14.62 15.84 6.93
N ALA A 37 -14.03 14.97 7.76
CA ALA A 37 -13.05 15.38 8.75
C ALA A 37 -11.82 16.04 8.10
N ILE A 38 -11.32 15.49 6.98
CA ILE A 38 -10.20 16.05 6.22
C ILE A 38 -10.57 17.39 5.58
N ASN A 39 -11.75 17.49 4.95
CA ASN A 39 -12.18 18.72 4.30
C ASN A 39 -12.41 19.86 5.30
N ASN A 40 -12.86 19.55 6.53
CA ASN A 40 -13.12 20.54 7.56
C ASN A 40 -11.84 20.97 8.32
N ASN A 41 -10.94 20.03 8.61
CA ASN A 41 -9.83 20.28 9.55
C ASN A 41 -8.43 19.97 8.99
N GLY A 42 -8.36 19.46 7.76
CA GLY A 42 -7.14 18.87 7.19
C GLY A 42 -6.92 17.44 7.68
N LEU A 43 -5.95 16.77 7.03
CA LEU A 43 -5.46 15.46 7.43
C LEU A 43 -4.23 15.65 8.33
N LYS A 44 -4.37 15.30 9.61
CA LYS A 44 -3.29 15.35 10.60
C LYS A 44 -2.54 14.03 10.66
N VAL A 45 -1.21 14.09 10.59
CA VAL A 45 -0.30 12.99 10.88
C VAL A 45 0.29 13.20 12.27
N VAL A 46 0.38 12.13 13.07
CA VAL A 46 1.03 12.12 14.39
C VAL A 46 1.97 10.91 14.52
N GLY A 47 2.80 10.85 15.57
CA GLY A 47 3.68 9.71 15.83
C GLY A 47 5.12 10.00 15.43
N VAL A 48 5.67 9.26 14.46
CA VAL A 48 7.06 9.47 14.00
C VAL A 48 7.31 10.92 13.55
N GLU A 49 6.32 11.53 12.91
CA GLU A 49 6.29 12.96 12.60
C GLU A 49 4.92 13.53 12.96
N GLU A 50 4.87 14.84 13.20
CA GLU A 50 3.62 15.54 13.44
C GLU A 50 3.48 16.73 12.49
N PHE A 51 2.40 16.73 11.70
CA PHE A 51 2.07 17.80 10.76
C PHE A 51 0.61 17.67 10.28
N THR A 52 0.08 18.73 9.66
CA THR A 52 -1.25 18.73 9.05
C THR A 52 -1.14 19.19 7.60
N VAL A 53 -1.89 18.55 6.70
CA VAL A 53 -2.00 18.90 5.28
C VAL A 53 -3.46 19.01 4.85
N TYR A 54 -3.73 19.64 3.72
CA TYR A 54 -5.08 19.89 3.21
C TYR A 54 -5.26 19.35 1.78
N PRO A 55 -5.11 18.03 1.55
CA PRO A 55 -5.37 17.43 0.25
C PRO A 55 -6.86 17.47 -0.08
N LYS A 56 -7.20 17.37 -1.37
CA LYS A 56 -8.60 17.14 -1.79
C LYS A 56 -9.04 15.78 -1.24
N ALA A 57 -10.17 15.72 -0.56
CA ALA A 57 -10.77 14.46 -0.11
C ALA A 57 -12.20 14.32 -0.66
N VAL A 58 -12.52 13.15 -1.21
CA VAL A 58 -13.79 12.88 -1.89
C VAL A 58 -14.27 11.46 -1.62
N THR A 59 -15.58 11.26 -1.64
CA THR A 59 -16.21 9.93 -1.57
C THR A 59 -16.40 9.30 -2.95
N LYS A 60 -16.48 10.12 -4.00
CA LYS A 60 -16.60 9.71 -5.40
C LYS A 60 -15.32 10.00 -6.15
N ILE A 61 -14.90 9.05 -6.97
CA ILE A 61 -13.69 9.16 -7.78
C ILE A 61 -13.93 10.24 -8.85
N PRO A 62 -13.05 11.25 -8.97
CA PRO A 62 -13.21 12.28 -9.98
C PRO A 62 -12.97 11.74 -11.40
N SER A 63 -13.57 12.36 -12.40
CA SER A 63 -13.41 11.97 -13.81
C SER A 63 -12.09 12.41 -14.42
N GLU A 64 -11.37 13.34 -13.78
CA GLU A 64 -10.06 13.75 -14.28
C GLU A 64 -9.06 12.59 -14.18
N LEU A 65 -8.27 12.39 -15.23
CA LEU A 65 -7.26 11.34 -15.25
C LEU A 65 -6.06 11.74 -14.35
N PRO A 66 -5.65 10.88 -13.39
CA PRO A 66 -4.42 11.03 -12.64
C PRO A 66 -3.24 10.43 -13.40
N ASP A 67 -2.03 10.86 -13.05
CA ASP A 67 -0.80 10.21 -13.49
C ASP A 67 -0.63 8.85 -12.78
N LEU A 68 -1.03 8.78 -11.50
CA LEU A 68 -0.85 7.62 -10.63
C LEU A 68 -2.10 7.39 -9.76
N VAL A 69 -2.61 6.16 -9.76
CA VAL A 69 -3.55 5.64 -8.76
C VAL A 69 -2.78 4.74 -7.79
N ILE A 70 -2.83 5.04 -6.50
CA ILE A 70 -2.28 4.17 -5.44
C ILE A 70 -3.44 3.40 -4.81
N LEU A 71 -3.44 2.08 -4.96
CA LEU A 71 -4.37 1.19 -4.29
C LEU A 71 -3.94 0.99 -2.83
N ALA A 72 -4.78 1.47 -1.92
CA ALA A 72 -4.58 1.38 -0.48
C ALA A 72 -5.83 0.86 0.27
N THR A 73 -6.82 0.33 -0.47
CA THR A 73 -7.95 -0.41 0.10
C THR A 73 -7.48 -1.74 0.73
N LYS A 74 -8.36 -2.42 1.47
CA LYS A 74 -8.14 -3.82 1.82
C LYS A 74 -8.33 -4.70 0.58
N SER A 75 -7.59 -5.80 0.49
CA SER A 75 -7.48 -6.62 -0.73
C SER A 75 -8.82 -7.20 -1.19
N TYR A 76 -9.74 -7.49 -0.27
CA TYR A 76 -11.11 -7.94 -0.58
C TYR A 76 -11.98 -6.86 -1.26
N SER A 77 -11.53 -5.60 -1.29
CA SER A 77 -12.20 -4.49 -1.96
C SER A 77 -11.48 -4.04 -3.23
N THR A 78 -10.37 -4.67 -3.63
CA THR A 78 -9.55 -4.24 -4.78
C THR A 78 -10.35 -4.24 -6.08
N ALA A 79 -11.00 -5.35 -6.42
CA ALA A 79 -11.77 -5.48 -7.66
C ALA A 79 -12.89 -4.42 -7.75
N TYR A 80 -13.68 -4.26 -6.69
CA TYR A 80 -14.75 -3.26 -6.64
C TYR A 80 -14.19 -1.83 -6.75
N ALA A 81 -13.10 -1.52 -6.06
CA ALA A 81 -12.50 -0.19 -6.10
C ALA A 81 -11.98 0.15 -7.50
N LEU A 82 -11.32 -0.80 -8.17
CA LEU A 82 -10.84 -0.64 -9.55
C LEU A 82 -12.01 -0.45 -10.53
N GLU A 83 -13.09 -1.22 -10.38
CA GLU A 83 -14.29 -1.06 -11.20
C GLU A 83 -14.90 0.34 -11.05
N CYS A 84 -14.98 0.87 -9.83
CA CYS A 84 -15.41 2.25 -9.61
C CYS A 84 -14.44 3.27 -10.22
N ALA A 85 -13.14 2.96 -10.28
CA ALA A 85 -12.09 3.84 -10.76
C ALA A 85 -11.85 3.76 -12.28
N LYS A 86 -12.51 2.85 -13.00
CA LYS A 86 -12.16 2.49 -14.37
C LYS A 86 -12.12 3.68 -15.34
N GLU A 87 -13.06 4.62 -15.20
CA GLU A 87 -13.14 5.82 -16.04
C GLU A 87 -12.00 6.81 -15.76
N SER A 88 -11.35 6.68 -14.61
CA SER A 88 -10.19 7.47 -14.20
C SER A 88 -8.87 6.76 -14.51
N ILE A 89 -8.87 5.56 -15.11
CA ILE A 89 -7.66 4.84 -15.51
C ILE A 89 -7.48 5.00 -17.02
N GLY A 90 -6.77 6.05 -17.41
CA GLY A 90 -6.47 6.34 -18.81
C GLY A 90 -5.25 5.59 -19.35
N GLU A 91 -4.95 5.78 -20.63
CA GLU A 91 -3.83 5.12 -21.32
C GLU A 91 -2.46 5.38 -20.68
N ASN A 92 -2.29 6.54 -20.05
CA ASN A 92 -1.05 6.97 -19.39
C ASN A 92 -1.11 6.87 -17.86
N THR A 93 -2.26 6.47 -17.30
CA THR A 93 -2.42 6.32 -15.85
C THR A 93 -1.73 5.05 -15.40
N TRP A 94 -0.89 5.16 -14.38
CA TRP A 94 -0.27 4.03 -13.70
C TRP A 94 -1.06 3.63 -12.46
N VAL A 95 -1.08 2.33 -12.14
CA VAL A 95 -1.68 1.80 -10.91
C VAL A 95 -0.58 1.17 -10.06
N LEU A 96 -0.41 1.64 -8.84
CA LEU A 96 0.50 1.07 -7.84
C LEU A 96 -0.29 0.40 -6.73
N SER A 97 -0.09 -0.90 -6.50
CA SER A 97 -0.62 -1.58 -5.31
C SER A 97 0.42 -1.63 -4.20
N ILE A 98 0.17 -0.95 -3.08
CA ILE A 98 0.96 -1.08 -1.84
C ILE A 98 0.31 -2.03 -0.82
N GLN A 99 -0.73 -2.76 -1.26
CA GLN A 99 -1.56 -3.60 -0.41
C GLN A 99 -0.82 -4.89 -0.02
N ASN A 100 -1.20 -5.45 1.14
CA ASN A 100 -0.80 -6.80 1.51
C ASN A 100 -1.58 -7.85 0.69
N GLY A 101 -1.05 -9.07 0.67
CA GLY A 101 -1.64 -10.19 -0.06
C GLY A 101 -1.23 -10.24 -1.53
N LEU A 102 -1.81 -11.21 -2.24
CA LEU A 102 -1.53 -11.53 -3.63
C LEU A 102 -2.75 -11.24 -4.51
N GLY A 103 -2.55 -11.07 -5.82
CA GLY A 103 -3.62 -10.89 -6.80
C GLY A 103 -4.08 -9.45 -7.05
N ASN A 104 -3.67 -8.48 -6.22
CA ASN A 104 -4.11 -7.08 -6.39
C ASN A 104 -3.60 -6.47 -7.70
N GLU A 105 -2.35 -6.72 -8.05
CA GLU A 105 -1.75 -6.28 -9.29
C GLU A 105 -2.37 -6.99 -10.50
N ASP A 106 -2.74 -8.27 -10.36
CA ASP A 106 -3.44 -9.02 -11.41
C ASP A 106 -4.85 -8.46 -11.66
N GLU A 107 -5.55 -8.00 -10.62
CA GLU A 107 -6.80 -7.25 -10.77
C GLU A 107 -6.57 -5.90 -11.49
N ALA A 108 -5.52 -5.17 -11.15
CA ALA A 108 -5.19 -3.90 -11.81
C ALA A 108 -4.83 -4.08 -13.30
N LEU A 109 -4.17 -5.19 -13.65
CA LEU A 109 -3.80 -5.52 -15.03
C LEU A 109 -5.01 -5.69 -15.98
N LYS A 110 -6.22 -5.92 -15.43
CA LYS A 110 -7.46 -5.97 -16.23
C LYS A 110 -7.86 -4.61 -16.80
N TYR A 111 -7.38 -3.51 -16.20
CA TYR A 111 -7.74 -2.14 -16.56
C TYR A 111 -6.62 -1.38 -17.25
N THR A 112 -5.35 -1.74 -17.00
CA THR A 112 -4.19 -1.10 -17.65
C THR A 112 -2.97 -2.00 -17.65
N LYS A 113 -2.08 -1.81 -18.64
CA LYS A 113 -0.75 -2.44 -18.67
C LYS A 113 0.28 -1.73 -17.77
N ASN A 114 -0.05 -0.54 -17.28
CA ASN A 114 0.84 0.33 -16.52
C ASN A 114 0.73 0.02 -15.01
N VAL A 115 1.18 -1.17 -14.59
CA VAL A 115 1.03 -1.63 -13.20
C VAL A 115 2.37 -1.69 -12.49
N LEU A 116 2.41 -1.10 -11.30
CA LEU A 116 3.50 -1.24 -10.33
C LEU A 116 3.04 -2.10 -9.16
N GLY A 117 3.91 -3.02 -8.76
CA GLY A 117 3.79 -3.69 -7.48
C GLY A 117 4.48 -2.88 -6.40
N GLY A 118 4.00 -3.02 -5.17
CA GLY A 118 4.55 -2.32 -4.02
C GLY A 118 4.41 -3.14 -2.75
N ILE A 119 5.45 -3.09 -1.92
CA ILE A 119 5.37 -3.45 -0.51
C ILE A 119 5.84 -2.28 0.34
N THR A 120 5.22 -2.08 1.49
CA THR A 120 5.73 -1.15 2.51
C THR A 120 5.78 -1.80 3.88
N THR A 121 6.84 -1.52 4.64
CA THR A 121 6.93 -1.88 6.07
C THR A 121 6.60 -0.71 6.99
N ASN A 122 6.14 0.43 6.44
CA ASN A 122 5.62 1.52 7.27
C ASN A 122 4.38 1.08 8.04
N GLY A 123 4.39 1.36 9.35
CA GLY A 123 3.24 1.18 10.21
C GLY A 123 2.36 2.42 10.20
N ALA A 124 1.07 2.26 9.90
CA ALA A 124 0.10 3.34 9.98
C ALA A 124 -1.18 2.85 10.67
N ALA A 125 -1.72 3.68 11.56
CA ALA A 125 -3.00 3.44 12.23
C ALA A 125 -3.88 4.66 12.09
N LEU A 126 -5.15 4.47 11.74
CA LEU A 126 -6.11 5.56 11.73
C LEU A 126 -6.62 5.70 13.17
N GLU A 127 -6.29 6.80 13.85
CA GLU A 127 -6.68 6.99 15.26
C GLU A 127 -8.13 7.42 15.39
N ARG A 128 -8.53 8.32 14.49
CA ARG A 128 -9.89 8.83 14.31
C ARG A 128 -9.99 9.49 12.95
N TRP A 129 -11.19 9.86 12.54
CA TRP A 129 -11.41 10.58 11.29
C TRP A 129 -10.56 11.85 11.22
N GLY A 130 -9.87 12.05 10.09
CA GLY A 130 -8.92 13.13 9.87
C GLY A 130 -7.56 12.99 10.58
N VAL A 131 -7.30 11.94 11.37
CA VAL A 131 -6.04 11.77 12.11
C VAL A 131 -5.44 10.37 11.90
N VAL A 132 -4.24 10.33 11.32
CA VAL A 132 -3.45 9.10 11.14
C VAL A 132 -2.18 9.13 11.97
N ARG A 133 -1.91 8.05 12.71
CA ARG A 133 -0.64 7.83 13.38
C ARG A 133 0.32 7.11 12.45
N TRP A 134 1.47 7.71 12.18
CA TRP A 134 2.65 7.03 11.66
C TRP A 134 3.28 6.26 12.82
N VAL A 135 3.05 4.95 12.87
CA VAL A 135 3.45 4.07 13.98
C VAL A 135 4.94 3.76 13.92
N GLY A 136 5.49 3.55 12.72
CA GLY A 136 6.89 3.24 12.52
C GLY A 136 7.34 3.48 11.09
N LYS A 137 8.57 3.98 10.93
CA LYS A 137 9.23 4.12 9.63
C LYS A 137 9.65 2.74 9.12
N GLY A 138 9.51 2.56 7.82
CA GLY A 138 9.95 1.36 7.12
C GLY A 138 10.23 1.64 5.66
N VAL A 139 10.82 0.65 5.00
CA VAL A 139 11.14 0.68 3.57
C VAL A 139 9.91 0.41 2.72
N THR A 140 9.82 1.09 1.58
CA THR A 140 8.83 0.84 0.53
C THR A 140 9.53 0.40 -0.74
N ILE A 141 9.28 -0.84 -1.16
CA ILE A 141 9.91 -1.40 -2.37
C ILE A 141 8.88 -1.39 -3.49
N ILE A 142 9.26 -0.87 -4.65
CA ILE A 142 8.40 -0.69 -5.82
C ILE A 142 9.09 -1.28 -7.04
N GLY A 143 8.32 -1.87 -7.95
CA GLY A 143 8.85 -2.29 -9.25
C GLY A 143 7.75 -2.40 -10.30
N ASN A 144 8.14 -2.50 -11.56
CA ASN A 144 7.21 -2.84 -12.62
C ASN A 144 6.70 -4.26 -12.36
N TYR A 145 5.38 -4.43 -12.31
CA TYR A 145 4.79 -5.75 -12.08
C TYR A 145 4.68 -6.51 -13.42
N PRO A 146 5.04 -7.81 -13.47
CA PRO A 146 5.55 -8.62 -12.36
C PRO A 146 7.07 -8.46 -12.12
N ARG A 147 7.85 -8.13 -13.16
CA ARG A 147 9.31 -7.99 -13.13
C ARG A 147 9.76 -6.83 -14.02
N GLY A 148 10.96 -6.30 -13.73
CA GLY A 148 11.64 -5.27 -14.50
C GLY A 148 11.71 -3.89 -13.84
N LYS A 149 12.44 -2.98 -14.48
CA LYS A 149 12.51 -1.55 -14.13
C LYS A 149 11.79 -0.71 -15.17
N GLY A 150 11.41 0.50 -14.77
CA GLY A 150 10.83 1.47 -15.68
C GLY A 150 11.03 2.90 -15.18
N LYS A 151 11.19 3.84 -16.11
CA LYS A 151 11.39 5.27 -15.80
C LYS A 151 10.30 5.83 -14.89
N PHE A 152 9.06 5.36 -15.05
CA PHE A 152 7.95 5.79 -14.21
C PHE A 152 8.08 5.25 -12.77
N ALA A 153 8.45 3.98 -12.58
CA ALA A 153 8.70 3.42 -11.26
C ALA A 153 9.85 4.15 -10.53
N GLU A 154 10.93 4.46 -11.25
CA GLU A 154 12.05 5.27 -10.71
C GLU A 154 11.60 6.67 -10.29
N ARG A 155 10.74 7.31 -11.09
CA ARG A 155 10.13 8.60 -10.76
C ARG A 155 9.26 8.52 -9.50
N VAL A 156 8.48 7.44 -9.33
CA VAL A 156 7.66 7.21 -8.12
C VAL A 156 8.55 6.99 -6.90
N VAL A 157 9.62 6.19 -7.01
CA VAL A 157 10.59 5.99 -5.92
C VAL A 157 11.25 7.32 -5.53
N ALA A 158 11.71 8.12 -6.49
CA ALA A 158 12.30 9.43 -6.23
C ALA A 158 11.29 10.38 -5.55
N LEU A 159 10.02 10.31 -5.96
CA LEU A 159 8.95 11.08 -5.35
C LEU A 159 8.70 10.67 -3.89
N PHE A 160 8.67 9.36 -3.60
CA PHE A 160 8.49 8.84 -2.25
C PHE A 160 9.67 9.24 -1.34
N LYS A 161 10.91 9.18 -1.86
CA LYS A 161 12.10 9.69 -1.16
C LYS A 161 11.97 11.17 -0.84
N LYS A 162 11.56 12.00 -1.80
CA LYS A 162 11.31 13.43 -1.58
C LYS A 162 10.24 13.67 -0.52
N ALA A 163 9.22 12.82 -0.44
CA ALA A 163 8.15 12.86 0.56
C ALA A 163 8.57 12.36 1.95
N GLY A 164 9.83 11.93 2.14
CA GLY A 164 10.36 11.45 3.42
C GLY A 164 10.15 9.96 3.68
N LEU A 165 9.71 9.19 2.68
CA LEU A 165 9.66 7.73 2.75
C LEU A 165 11.01 7.14 2.35
N GLU A 166 11.43 6.09 3.07
CA GLU A 166 12.47 5.20 2.57
C GLU A 166 11.88 4.35 1.45
N ALA A 167 12.45 4.44 0.25
CA ALA A 167 11.92 3.75 -0.92
C ALA A 167 13.01 3.20 -1.85
N GLU A 168 12.78 2.03 -2.42
CA GLU A 168 13.73 1.33 -3.30
C GLU A 168 13.03 0.77 -4.54
N ILE A 169 13.81 0.61 -5.61
CA ILE A 169 13.36 -0.03 -6.85
C ILE A 169 13.75 -1.52 -6.82
N SER A 170 12.83 -2.40 -7.20
CA SER A 170 13.11 -3.82 -7.42
C SER A 170 12.80 -4.23 -8.85
N GLU A 171 13.64 -5.09 -9.41
CA GLU A 171 13.38 -5.76 -10.69
C GLU A 171 12.52 -7.02 -10.53
N ASN A 172 12.30 -7.47 -9.29
CA ASN A 172 11.54 -8.66 -8.98
C ASN A 172 10.48 -8.34 -7.91
N ILE A 173 9.56 -7.44 -8.25
CA ILE A 173 8.53 -7.02 -7.30
C ILE A 173 7.56 -8.15 -6.97
N VAL A 174 7.28 -9.06 -7.90
CA VAL A 174 6.46 -10.26 -7.63
C VAL A 174 7.07 -11.12 -6.52
N GLY A 175 8.40 -11.31 -6.50
CA GLY A 175 9.10 -12.00 -5.41
C GLY A 175 8.87 -11.33 -4.06
N TRP A 176 8.96 -10.00 -3.99
CA TRP A 176 8.66 -9.24 -2.77
C TRP A 176 7.20 -9.38 -2.30
N LYS A 177 6.24 -9.38 -3.24
CA LYS A 177 4.82 -9.59 -2.91
C LYS A 177 4.61 -10.97 -2.29
N TRP A 178 5.22 -12.01 -2.86
CA TRP A 178 5.16 -13.38 -2.35
C TRP A 178 5.86 -13.55 -1.02
N ALA A 179 7.10 -13.07 -0.88
CA ALA A 179 7.82 -13.12 0.39
C ALA A 179 7.01 -12.47 1.52
N LYS A 180 6.45 -11.29 1.27
CA LYS A 180 5.60 -10.60 2.26
C LYS A 180 4.29 -11.34 2.54
N ALA A 181 3.67 -11.94 1.53
CA ALA A 181 2.45 -12.74 1.72
C ALA A 181 2.73 -13.98 2.59
N ILE A 182 3.84 -14.67 2.36
CA ILE A 182 4.27 -15.85 3.12
C ILE A 182 4.59 -15.48 4.58
N VAL A 183 5.29 -14.37 4.80
CA VAL A 183 5.52 -13.86 6.17
C VAL A 183 4.19 -13.54 6.87
N ASN A 184 3.26 -12.89 6.17
CA ASN A 184 1.94 -12.58 6.70
C ASN A 184 1.08 -13.82 6.98
N SER A 185 1.21 -14.90 6.20
CA SER A 185 0.47 -16.15 6.42
C SER A 185 0.97 -16.92 7.63
N ALA A 186 2.25 -16.76 8.00
CA ALA A 186 2.79 -17.31 9.24
C ALA A 186 2.43 -16.45 10.46
N ILE A 187 2.69 -15.14 10.39
CA ILE A 187 2.59 -14.27 11.57
C ILE A 187 1.15 -13.93 11.93
N ASN A 188 0.32 -13.51 10.96
CA ASN A 188 -0.99 -12.93 11.26
C ASN A 188 -1.98 -13.97 11.83
N PRO A 189 -2.11 -15.18 11.25
CA PRO A 189 -3.01 -16.19 11.81
C PRO A 189 -2.56 -16.69 13.19
N ILE A 190 -1.25 -16.97 13.38
CA ILE A 190 -0.72 -17.43 14.67
C ILE A 190 -0.97 -16.36 15.74
N GLY A 191 -0.59 -15.11 15.47
CA GLY A 191 -0.80 -13.99 16.40
C GLY A 191 -2.28 -13.76 16.73
N ALA A 192 -3.17 -13.90 15.74
CA ALA A 192 -4.60 -13.74 15.95
C ALA A 192 -5.25 -14.88 16.74
N ILE A 193 -4.89 -16.14 16.44
CA ILE A 193 -5.48 -17.32 17.11
C ILE A 193 -5.02 -17.43 18.56
N ILE A 194 -3.74 -17.14 18.82
CA ILE A 194 -3.14 -17.24 20.17
C ILE A 194 -3.28 -15.91 20.94
N GLU A 195 -3.73 -14.84 20.28
CA GLU A 195 -3.88 -13.48 20.83
C GLU A 195 -2.58 -12.90 21.42
N VAL A 196 -1.45 -13.16 20.75
CA VAL A 196 -0.13 -12.68 21.18
C VAL A 196 0.42 -11.63 20.22
N LYS A 197 1.32 -10.79 20.75
CA LYS A 197 2.11 -9.88 19.92
C LYS A 197 3.05 -10.68 19.01
N ASN A 198 3.31 -10.17 17.81
CA ASN A 198 4.19 -10.81 16.83
C ASN A 198 5.55 -11.22 17.40
N GLY A 199 6.15 -10.40 18.28
CA GLY A 199 7.44 -10.70 18.90
C GLY A 199 7.45 -12.00 19.72
N TYR A 200 6.33 -12.36 20.34
CA TYR A 200 6.23 -13.57 21.15
C TYR A 200 6.34 -14.85 20.33
N ILE A 201 5.99 -14.81 19.03
CA ILE A 201 6.17 -15.94 18.11
C ILE A 201 7.65 -16.32 18.01
N LEU A 202 8.56 -15.34 18.10
CA LEU A 202 10.00 -15.56 18.04
C LEU A 202 10.59 -16.04 19.37
N GLU A 203 9.91 -15.75 20.48
CA GLU A 203 10.34 -16.12 21.84
C GLU A 203 9.91 -17.53 22.26
N ASN A 204 9.01 -18.17 21.48
CA ASN A 204 8.48 -19.49 21.75
C ASN A 204 8.88 -20.48 20.65
N ASP A 205 9.73 -21.46 20.99
CA ASP A 205 10.29 -22.42 20.04
C ASP A 205 9.23 -23.20 19.25
N HIS A 206 8.09 -23.54 19.87
CA HIS A 206 7.01 -24.25 19.19
C HIS A 206 6.28 -23.35 18.18
N LEU A 207 6.02 -22.10 18.54
CA LEU A 207 5.39 -21.14 17.63
C LEU A 207 6.33 -20.75 16.48
N LEU A 208 7.63 -20.61 16.76
CA LEU A 208 8.64 -20.37 15.75
C LEU A 208 8.74 -21.55 14.77
N ALA A 209 8.77 -22.78 15.28
CA ALA A 209 8.78 -23.98 14.44
C ALA A 209 7.52 -24.06 13.55
N LEU A 210 6.33 -23.78 14.12
CA LEU A 210 5.09 -23.73 13.35
C LEU A 210 5.13 -22.65 12.26
N ALA A 211 5.58 -21.44 12.59
CA ALA A 211 5.73 -20.36 11.63
C ALA A 211 6.69 -20.74 10.49
N MET A 212 7.79 -21.43 10.80
CA MET A 212 8.74 -21.92 9.79
C MET A 212 8.12 -22.97 8.85
N GLU A 213 7.29 -23.88 9.34
CA GLU A 213 6.59 -24.85 8.48
C GLU A 213 5.62 -24.14 7.51
N VAL A 214 4.86 -23.16 8.00
CA VAL A 214 3.98 -22.34 7.15
C VAL A 214 4.79 -21.58 6.09
N VAL A 215 5.95 -21.04 6.46
CA VAL A 215 6.86 -20.36 5.51
C VAL A 215 7.37 -21.34 4.46
N LYS A 216 7.80 -22.54 4.84
CA LYS A 216 8.29 -23.57 3.91
C LYS A 216 7.22 -23.96 2.90
N GLU A 217 5.99 -24.20 3.35
CA GLU A 217 4.86 -24.52 2.46
C GLU A 217 4.63 -23.38 1.45
N GLY A 218 4.57 -22.13 1.93
CA GLY A 218 4.42 -20.96 1.08
C GLY A 218 5.54 -20.81 0.04
N CYS A 219 6.79 -21.06 0.44
CA CYS A 219 7.94 -21.02 -0.47
C CYS A 219 7.86 -22.12 -1.54
N GLN A 220 7.44 -23.33 -1.19
CA GLN A 220 7.25 -24.41 -2.17
C GLN A 220 6.22 -24.04 -3.23
N VAL A 221 5.10 -23.43 -2.82
CA VAL A 221 4.07 -22.94 -3.75
C VAL A 221 4.61 -21.82 -4.65
N ALA A 222 5.40 -20.88 -4.10
CA ALA A 222 6.00 -19.79 -4.85
C ALA A 222 6.98 -20.31 -5.92
N ILE A 223 7.87 -21.22 -5.55
CA ILE A 223 8.84 -21.85 -6.44
C ILE A 223 8.13 -22.60 -7.57
N GLN A 224 7.06 -23.36 -7.25
CA GLN A 224 6.26 -24.07 -8.24
C GLN A 224 5.59 -23.13 -9.26
N LYS A 225 5.38 -21.87 -8.89
CA LYS A 225 4.86 -20.80 -9.75
C LYS A 225 5.95 -19.98 -10.45
N GLY A 226 7.22 -20.37 -10.35
CA GLY A 226 8.35 -19.67 -11.00
C GLY A 226 8.69 -18.33 -10.34
N ILE A 227 8.41 -18.20 -9.03
CA ILE A 227 8.77 -17.03 -8.23
C ILE A 227 10.00 -17.39 -7.41
N GLU A 228 11.02 -16.54 -7.54
CA GLU A 228 12.32 -16.63 -6.90
C GLU A 228 12.48 -15.47 -5.93
#